data_AF-A0A3C0TDM0-F1
#
_entry.id   AF-A0A3C0TDM0-F1
#
_cell.length_a   1.000
_cell.length_b   1.000
_cell.length_c   1.000
_cell.angle_alpha   90.00
_cell.angle_beta   90.00
_cell.angle_gamma   90.00
#
_symmetry.space_group_name_H-M   'P 1'
#
loop_
_entity.id
_entity.type
_entity.pdbx_description
1 polymer ?
#
loop_
_entity_poly.entity_id
_entity_poly.type
_entity_poly.pdbx_seq_one_letter_code
_entity_poly.pdbx_strand_id
1 'polypeptide(L)'
;MFDGVTTVARFDPRGAEKWQLLSVAGKAPTSEEIDRFSEEKSKEGGRGKGRRGDGSPETMVTPGSLSLIEETEDYWLFDFIPGGKGDNADFMAQLSGEMKISKENTAIEFIDIRSDGAFKPRFGFKVSEFITRMEFVRASLQGPAVPRAMQFRIKARALGMMKVDEKVSLQYRDYQFVGGAD
;
A
#
# COMPACT_ATOMS: atom_id res chain seq x y z
N MET A 1 -2.32 10.15 22.44
CA MET A 1 -1.20 10.79 21.72
C MET A 1 -0.26 9.64 21.36
N PHE A 2 -0.06 9.35 20.08
CA PHE A 2 0.74 8.18 19.65
C PHE A 2 2.11 8.68 19.14
N ASP A 3 3.20 8.05 19.59
CA ASP A 3 4.60 8.33 19.22
C ASP A 3 4.96 7.80 17.82
N GLY A 4 4.26 8.27 16.80
CA GLY A 4 4.64 8.03 15.40
C GLY A 4 5.53 9.15 14.88
N VAL A 5 6.65 8.82 14.24
CA VAL A 5 7.46 9.82 13.52
C VAL A 5 6.77 10.12 12.19
N THR A 6 6.38 11.38 11.99
CA THR A 6 5.83 11.84 10.71
C THR A 6 6.98 12.27 9.80
N THR A 7 7.06 11.66 8.62
CA THR A 7 8.04 12.01 7.59
C THR A 7 7.31 12.56 6.37
N VAL A 8 7.79 13.67 5.83
CA VAL A 8 7.28 14.27 4.59
C VAL A 8 8.38 14.25 3.56
N ALA A 9 8.09 13.71 2.37
CA ALA A 9 9.03 13.65 1.26
C ALA A 9 8.32 13.96 -0.06
N ARG A 10 9.09 14.44 -1.03
CA ARG A 10 8.63 14.72 -2.38
C ARG A 10 9.24 13.73 -3.36
N PHE A 11 8.41 13.22 -4.26
CA PHE A 11 8.86 12.49 -5.43
C PHE A 11 8.84 13.42 -6.65
N ASP A 12 9.97 13.56 -7.35
CA ASP A 12 10.04 14.21 -8.67
C ASP A 12 10.71 13.25 -9.67
N PRO A 13 9.96 12.67 -10.62
CA PRO A 13 10.51 11.73 -11.59
C PRO A 13 11.47 12.37 -12.60
N ARG A 14 11.51 13.71 -12.69
CA ARG A 14 12.40 14.45 -13.61
C ARG A 14 13.78 14.71 -13.01
N GLY A 15 13.91 14.62 -11.68
CA GLY A 15 15.17 14.83 -10.97
C GLY A 15 16.11 13.64 -11.09
N ALA A 16 17.42 13.90 -10.98
CA ALA A 16 18.43 12.84 -10.81
C ALA A 16 18.19 12.08 -9.50
N GLU A 17 18.01 12.84 -8.41
CA GLU A 17 17.47 12.33 -7.15
C GLU A 17 15.95 12.43 -7.17
N LYS A 18 15.29 11.27 -7.28
CA LYS A 18 13.83 11.22 -7.41
C LYS A 18 13.10 11.53 -6.10
N TRP A 19 13.76 11.33 -4.97
CA TRP A 19 13.16 11.50 -3.65
C TRP A 19 13.90 12.60 -2.89
N GLN A 20 13.13 13.51 -2.31
CA GLN A 20 13.64 14.58 -1.45
C GLN A 20 12.93 14.53 -0.11
N LEU A 21 13.70 14.34 0.97
CA LEU A 21 13.20 14.45 2.34
C LEU A 21 12.97 15.92 2.68
N LEU A 22 11.73 16.28 3.04
CA LEU A 22 11.34 17.65 3.36
C LEU A 22 11.31 17.92 4.86
N SER A 23 10.80 16.97 5.65
CA SER A 23 10.76 17.11 7.11
C SER A 23 10.65 15.78 7.84
N VAL A 24 11.21 15.73 9.06
CA VAL A 24 11.03 14.65 10.04
C VAL A 24 10.48 15.27 11.32
N ALA A 25 9.36 14.74 11.82
CA ALA A 25 8.65 15.26 13.00
C ALA A 25 8.38 16.79 12.91
N GLY A 26 8.10 17.29 11.70
CA GLY A 26 7.84 18.70 11.43
C GLY A 26 9.06 19.62 11.43
N LYS A 27 10.28 19.08 11.53
CA LYS A 27 11.54 19.83 11.50
C LYS A 27 12.31 19.58 10.21
N ALA A 28 13.18 20.53 9.85
CA ALA A 28 14.14 20.33 8.76
C ALA A 28 15.02 19.11 9.06
N PRO A 29 15.24 18.22 8.08
CA PRO A 29 15.97 16.99 8.30
C PRO A 29 17.47 17.26 8.51
N THR A 30 18.13 16.41 9.29
CA THR A 30 19.59 16.40 9.42
C THR A 30 20.25 15.71 8.21
N SER A 31 21.56 15.92 8.00
CA SER A 31 22.29 15.20 6.95
C SER A 31 22.19 13.68 7.12
N GLU A 32 22.29 13.17 8.35
CA GLU A 32 22.15 11.74 8.64
C GLU A 32 20.74 11.22 8.30
N GLU A 33 19.70 12.01 8.54
CA GLU A 33 18.32 11.64 8.18
C GLU A 33 18.11 11.60 6.67
N ILE A 34 18.72 12.54 5.93
CA ILE A 34 18.68 12.58 4.47
C ILE A 34 19.42 11.39 3.88
N ASP A 35 20.61 11.06 4.39
CA ASP A 35 21.42 9.93 3.93
C ASP A 35 20.69 8.61 4.19
N ARG A 36 20.18 8.41 5.41
CA ARG A 36 19.37 7.22 5.76
C ARG A 36 18.14 7.10 4.87
N PHE A 37 17.39 8.19 4.67
CA PHE A 37 16.19 8.18 3.84
C PHE A 37 16.52 7.85 2.38
N SER A 38 17.57 8.45 1.83
CA SER A 38 18.03 8.18 0.46
C SER A 38 18.47 6.73 0.29
N GLU A 39 19.18 6.17 1.26
CA GLU A 39 19.54 4.75 1.27
C GLU A 39 18.31 3.84 1.31
N GLU A 40 17.34 4.13 2.17
CA GLU A 40 16.09 3.36 2.28
C GLU A 40 15.32 3.40 0.94
N LYS A 41 15.17 4.58 0.33
CA LYS A 41 14.51 4.74 -0.97
C LYS A 41 15.27 4.12 -2.12
N SER A 42 16.60 4.14 -2.09
CA SER A 42 17.44 3.44 -3.06
C SER A 42 17.32 1.92 -2.91
N LYS A 43 17.23 1.41 -1.67
CA LYS A 43 16.99 -0.03 -1.41
C LYS A 43 15.58 -0.44 -1.86
N GLU A 44 14.56 0.40 -1.65
CA GLU A 44 13.21 0.18 -2.20
C GLU A 44 13.22 0.19 -3.75
N GLY A 45 13.90 1.16 -4.37
CA GLY A 45 14.04 1.28 -5.83
C GLY A 45 14.90 0.19 -6.48
N GLY A 46 15.95 -0.28 -5.79
CA GLY A 46 16.90 -1.31 -6.24
C GLY A 46 16.39 -2.73 -6.02
N ARG A 47 15.62 -2.97 -4.94
CA ARG A 47 14.76 -4.17 -4.81
C ARG A 47 13.57 -4.14 -5.79
N GLY A 48 13.33 -2.99 -6.42
CA GLY A 48 12.33 -2.74 -7.45
C GLY A 48 12.61 -3.35 -8.84
N LYS A 49 13.74 -4.03 -9.08
CA LYS A 49 13.86 -4.94 -10.24
C LYS A 49 13.19 -6.31 -10.01
N GLY A 50 12.77 -6.62 -8.77
CA GLY A 50 11.96 -7.79 -8.42
C GLY A 50 10.53 -7.47 -7.96
N ARG A 51 10.14 -6.18 -7.87
CA ARG A 51 8.83 -5.74 -7.35
C ARG A 51 8.17 -4.61 -8.15
N ARG A 52 8.53 -4.41 -9.43
CA ARG A 52 7.67 -3.71 -10.40
C ARG A 52 6.37 -4.49 -10.76
N GLY A 53 5.99 -5.46 -9.92
CA GLY A 53 4.81 -6.31 -10.09
C GLY A 53 4.35 -6.97 -8.79
N ASP A 54 4.54 -6.35 -7.62
CA ASP A 54 3.96 -6.88 -6.35
C ASP A 54 3.06 -5.89 -5.58
N GLY A 55 2.96 -4.65 -6.05
CA GLY A 55 2.07 -3.63 -5.49
C GLY A 55 1.22 -2.90 -6.53
N SER A 56 1.25 -3.33 -7.80
CA SER A 56 0.25 -2.89 -8.77
C SER A 56 -1.08 -3.57 -8.44
N PRO A 57 -2.24 -2.89 -8.56
CA PRO A 57 -3.55 -3.48 -8.27
C PRO A 57 -3.78 -4.85 -8.92
N GLU A 58 -3.26 -5.02 -10.14
CA GLU A 58 -3.28 -6.28 -10.91
C GLU A 58 -2.59 -7.46 -10.22
N THR A 59 -1.58 -7.24 -9.37
CA THR A 59 -0.87 -8.30 -8.65
C THR A 59 -1.32 -8.48 -7.21
N MET A 60 -2.16 -7.55 -6.72
CA MET A 60 -2.86 -7.69 -5.44
C MET A 60 -4.02 -8.67 -5.50
N VAL A 61 -4.54 -8.97 -6.69
CA VAL A 61 -5.71 -9.82 -6.90
C VAL A 61 -5.28 -11.13 -7.55
N THR A 62 -5.73 -12.27 -7.03
CA THR A 62 -5.55 -13.56 -7.70
C THR A 62 -6.41 -13.57 -8.97
N PRO A 63 -5.85 -13.82 -10.17
CA PRO A 63 -6.63 -13.86 -11.41
C PRO A 63 -7.82 -14.82 -11.31
N GLY A 64 -9.01 -14.35 -11.71
CA GLY A 64 -10.25 -15.14 -11.66
C GLY A 64 -10.89 -15.28 -10.28
N SER A 65 -10.34 -14.67 -9.22
CA SER A 65 -10.92 -14.71 -7.87
C SER A 65 -11.95 -13.62 -7.59
N LEU A 66 -12.14 -12.67 -8.50
CA LEU A 66 -13.11 -11.59 -8.33
C LEU A 66 -14.53 -12.15 -8.38
N SER A 67 -15.31 -11.82 -7.35
CA SER A 67 -16.74 -12.10 -7.32
C SER A 67 -17.50 -10.83 -6.93
N LEU A 68 -18.62 -10.58 -7.60
CA LEU A 68 -19.44 -9.40 -7.35
C LEU A 68 -20.30 -9.67 -6.11
N ILE A 69 -20.11 -8.88 -5.06
CA ILE A 69 -20.87 -9.01 -3.80
C ILE A 69 -21.98 -7.96 -3.69
N GLU A 70 -21.82 -6.81 -4.33
CA GLU A 70 -22.84 -5.77 -4.35
C GLU A 70 -22.77 -4.94 -5.63
N GLU A 71 -23.94 -4.58 -6.16
CA GLU A 71 -24.08 -3.63 -7.26
C GLU A 71 -25.17 -2.62 -6.93
N THR A 72 -24.83 -1.34 -7.03
CA THR A 72 -25.75 -0.21 -6.84
C THR A 72 -25.76 0.66 -8.11
N GLU A 73 -26.52 1.75 -8.12
CA GLU A 73 -26.43 2.74 -9.20
C GLU A 73 -25.06 3.43 -9.25
N ASP A 74 -24.40 3.55 -8.09
CA ASP A 74 -23.17 4.34 -7.93
C ASP A 74 -21.88 3.51 -8.02
N TYR A 75 -21.91 2.22 -7.67
CA TYR A 75 -20.70 1.41 -7.58
C TYR A 75 -20.91 -0.10 -7.80
N TRP A 76 -19.79 -0.76 -8.07
CA TRP A 76 -19.61 -2.20 -7.89
C TRP A 76 -18.71 -2.48 -6.70
N LEU A 77 -19.08 -3.47 -5.90
CA LEU A 77 -18.25 -3.99 -4.82
C LEU A 77 -17.94 -5.46 -5.11
N PHE A 78 -16.66 -5.78 -5.12
CA PHE A 78 -16.14 -7.11 -5.36
C PHE A 78 -15.43 -7.65 -4.13
N ASP A 79 -15.58 -8.94 -3.87
CA ASP A 79 -14.63 -9.70 -3.07
C ASP A 79 -13.56 -10.34 -3.97
N PHE A 80 -12.40 -10.64 -3.39
CA PHE A 80 -11.34 -11.37 -4.08
C PHE A 80 -10.39 -12.09 -3.12
N ILE A 81 -9.63 -13.04 -3.67
CA ILE A 81 -8.55 -13.70 -2.96
C ILE A 81 -7.25 -12.93 -3.23
N PRO A 82 -6.58 -12.38 -2.20
CA PRO A 82 -5.34 -11.63 -2.38
C PRO A 82 -4.24 -12.47 -3.06
N GLY A 83 -3.54 -11.86 -4.02
CA GLY A 83 -2.48 -12.50 -4.78
C GLY A 83 -1.21 -12.71 -3.94
N GLY A 84 -0.66 -13.93 -3.99
CA GLY A 84 0.61 -14.27 -3.35
C GLY A 84 1.48 -15.17 -4.25
N LYS A 85 2.81 -15.03 -4.14
CA LYS A 85 3.78 -15.89 -4.83
C LYS A 85 4.83 -16.40 -3.84
N GLY A 86 5.35 -17.61 -4.08
CA GLY A 86 6.36 -18.26 -3.24
C GLY A 86 5.91 -18.36 -1.78
N ASP A 87 6.81 -18.07 -0.86
CA ASP A 87 6.58 -18.18 0.60
C ASP A 87 5.45 -17.28 1.15
N ASN A 88 4.96 -16.32 0.36
CA ASN A 88 3.86 -15.45 0.76
C ASN A 88 2.48 -16.00 0.35
N ALA A 89 2.40 -17.05 -0.47
CA ALA A 89 1.13 -17.61 -0.93
C ALA A 89 0.25 -18.09 0.25
N ASP A 90 0.84 -18.87 1.18
CA ASP A 90 0.13 -19.37 2.37
C ASP A 90 -0.33 -18.24 3.29
N PHE A 91 0.39 -17.12 3.31
CA PHE A 91 -0.01 -15.94 4.06
C PHE A 91 -1.21 -15.25 3.41
N MET A 92 -1.11 -14.97 2.10
CA MET A 92 -2.14 -14.23 1.36
C MET A 92 -3.44 -15.01 1.26
N ALA A 93 -3.38 -16.34 1.18
CA ALA A 93 -4.56 -17.22 1.17
C ALA A 93 -5.38 -17.21 2.49
N GLN A 94 -4.85 -16.61 3.56
CA GLN A 94 -5.53 -16.45 4.85
C GLN A 94 -6.21 -15.07 4.99
N LEU A 95 -6.18 -14.27 3.92
CA LEU A 95 -6.71 -12.93 3.89
C LEU A 95 -7.89 -12.85 2.93
N SER A 96 -8.75 -11.88 3.18
CA SER A 96 -9.91 -11.54 2.36
C SER A 96 -9.67 -10.17 1.74
N GLY A 97 -9.96 -10.05 0.44
CA GLY A 97 -9.86 -8.82 -0.31
C GLY A 97 -11.23 -8.25 -0.67
N GLU A 98 -11.38 -6.94 -0.60
CA GLU A 98 -12.53 -6.20 -1.12
C GLU A 98 -12.06 -5.05 -2.01
N MET A 99 -12.75 -4.83 -3.12
CA MET A 99 -12.47 -3.74 -4.05
C MET A 99 -13.76 -3.05 -4.44
N LYS A 100 -13.77 -1.72 -4.31
CA LYS A 100 -14.88 -0.89 -4.74
C LYS A 100 -14.50 -0.08 -5.97
N ILE A 101 -15.37 -0.10 -6.97
CA ILE A 101 -15.22 0.63 -8.23
C ILE A 101 -16.41 1.56 -8.39
N SER A 102 -16.14 2.85 -8.60
CA SER A 102 -17.16 3.85 -8.93
C SER A 102 -17.66 3.67 -10.37
N LYS A 103 -18.97 3.70 -10.57
CA LYS A 103 -19.60 3.65 -11.90
C LYS A 103 -19.54 5.01 -12.62
N GLU A 104 -19.53 6.11 -11.86
CA GLU A 104 -19.49 7.47 -12.43
C GLU A 104 -18.23 7.70 -13.28
N ASN A 105 -17.09 7.18 -12.82
CA ASN A 105 -15.79 7.47 -13.42
C ASN A 105 -14.98 6.20 -13.77
N THR A 106 -15.57 5.02 -13.57
CA THR A 106 -14.96 3.71 -13.83
C THR A 106 -13.57 3.58 -13.19
N ALA A 107 -13.44 4.07 -11.96
CA ALA A 107 -12.18 4.03 -11.21
C ALA A 107 -12.34 3.26 -9.90
N ILE A 108 -11.27 2.58 -9.50
CA ILE A 108 -11.15 1.98 -8.18
C ILE A 108 -11.18 3.11 -7.14
N GLU A 109 -12.07 3.02 -6.16
CA GLU A 109 -12.11 3.92 -5.01
C GLU A 109 -11.20 3.41 -3.89
N PHE A 110 -11.27 2.10 -3.62
CA PHE A 110 -10.38 1.46 -2.66
C PHE A 110 -10.13 -0.01 -2.98
N ILE A 111 -8.99 -0.49 -2.47
CA ILE A 111 -8.67 -1.90 -2.29
C ILE A 111 -8.40 -2.11 -0.81
N ASP A 112 -9.08 -3.07 -0.22
CA ASP A 112 -8.95 -3.44 1.18
C ASP A 112 -8.57 -4.92 1.27
N ILE A 113 -7.54 -5.24 2.03
CA ILE A 113 -7.15 -6.63 2.30
C ILE A 113 -6.98 -6.78 3.80
N ARG A 114 -7.67 -7.74 4.39
CA ARG A 114 -7.69 -7.93 5.84
C ARG A 114 -7.76 -9.39 6.22
N SER A 115 -7.41 -9.66 7.48
CA SER A 115 -7.65 -10.94 8.11
C SER A 115 -9.01 -10.94 8.81
N ASP A 116 -9.84 -11.96 8.57
CA ASP A 116 -11.14 -12.12 9.26
C ASP A 116 -11.01 -12.63 10.70
N GLY A 117 -9.79 -13.02 11.09
CA GLY A 117 -9.46 -13.48 12.42
C GLY A 117 -7.97 -13.79 12.55
N ALA A 118 -7.59 -14.37 13.69
CA ALA A 118 -6.21 -14.77 13.89
C ALA A 118 -5.88 -16.03 13.08
N PHE A 119 -4.75 -16.04 12.39
CA PHE A 119 -4.30 -17.17 11.56
C PHE A 119 -2.82 -17.50 11.81
N LYS A 120 -2.41 -18.69 11.35
CA LYS A 120 -1.03 -19.20 11.46
C LYS A 120 -0.57 -19.62 10.07
N PRO A 121 0.09 -18.74 9.30
CA PRO A 121 0.50 -19.05 7.93
C PRO A 121 1.65 -20.06 7.88
N ARG A 122 2.44 -20.18 8.97
CA ARG A 122 3.51 -21.16 9.11
C ARG A 122 3.80 -21.44 10.58
N PHE A 123 4.51 -22.54 10.83
CA PHE A 123 4.93 -22.93 12.18
C PHE A 123 5.70 -21.80 12.88
N GLY A 124 5.39 -21.59 14.17
CA GLY A 124 6.04 -20.57 14.97
C GLY A 124 5.62 -19.13 14.66
N PHE A 125 4.71 -18.88 13.71
CA PHE A 125 4.23 -17.53 13.39
C PHE A 125 2.72 -17.44 13.50
N LYS A 126 2.22 -16.50 14.31
CA LYS A 126 0.79 -16.22 14.47
C LYS A 126 0.51 -14.76 14.14
N VAL A 127 -0.45 -14.51 13.28
CA VAL A 127 -1.00 -13.18 13.01
C VAL A 127 -2.33 -13.06 13.75
N SER A 128 -2.50 -11.99 14.52
CA SER A 128 -3.77 -11.70 15.20
C SER A 128 -4.57 -10.60 14.52
N GLU A 129 -3.91 -9.78 13.70
CA GLU A 129 -4.54 -8.70 12.94
C GLU A 129 -3.66 -8.40 11.74
N PHE A 130 -4.26 -8.34 10.56
CA PHE A 130 -3.67 -7.80 9.35
C PHE A 130 -4.72 -6.94 8.65
N ILE A 131 -4.38 -5.69 8.36
CA ILE A 131 -5.22 -4.77 7.59
C ILE A 131 -4.30 -3.98 6.66
N THR A 132 -4.64 -3.94 5.38
CA THR A 132 -4.14 -2.94 4.46
C THR A 132 -5.32 -2.34 3.69
N ARG A 133 -5.38 -1.02 3.64
CA ARG A 133 -6.40 -0.29 2.88
C ARG A 133 -5.71 0.77 2.05
N MET A 134 -5.90 0.69 0.75
CA MET A 134 -5.43 1.69 -0.19
C MET A 134 -6.64 2.40 -0.78
N GLU A 135 -6.62 3.72 -0.72
CA GLU A 135 -7.66 4.59 -1.24
C GLU A 135 -7.11 5.36 -2.43
N PHE A 136 -7.95 5.62 -3.41
CA PHE A 136 -7.59 6.29 -4.64
C PHE A 136 -8.47 7.52 -4.87
N VAL A 137 -7.90 8.50 -5.55
CA VAL A 137 -8.61 9.68 -6.06
C VAL A 137 -8.18 9.95 -7.48
N ARG A 138 -8.98 10.70 -8.22
CA ARG A 138 -8.57 11.22 -9.52
C ARG A 138 -7.56 12.35 -9.34
N ALA A 139 -6.47 12.32 -10.10
CA ALA A 139 -5.47 13.42 -10.08
C ALA A 139 -6.04 14.74 -10.65
N SER A 140 -7.05 14.65 -11.51
CA SER A 140 -7.85 15.77 -12.03
C SER A 140 -9.20 15.24 -12.55
N LEU A 141 -10.15 16.10 -12.94
CA LEU A 141 -11.48 15.68 -13.40
C LEU A 141 -11.42 14.60 -14.51
N GLN A 142 -10.41 14.66 -15.39
CA GLN A 142 -10.17 13.70 -16.48
C GLN A 142 -8.89 12.86 -16.30
N GLY A 143 -8.18 13.03 -15.17
CA GLY A 143 -6.88 12.40 -14.93
C GLY A 143 -6.97 10.95 -14.43
N PRO A 144 -5.84 10.23 -14.35
CA PRO A 144 -5.83 8.87 -13.83
C PRO A 144 -6.23 8.82 -12.35
N ALA A 145 -6.69 7.65 -11.91
CA ALA A 145 -6.76 7.33 -10.49
C ALA A 145 -5.32 7.22 -9.93
N VAL A 146 -5.07 7.89 -8.82
CA VAL A 146 -3.81 7.92 -8.10
C VAL A 146 -4.06 7.60 -6.63
N PRO A 147 -3.09 7.01 -5.91
CA PRO A 147 -3.22 6.79 -4.48
C PRO A 147 -3.56 8.09 -3.74
N ARG A 148 -4.42 8.01 -2.74
CA ARG A 148 -4.75 9.12 -1.83
C ARG A 148 -4.21 8.87 -0.46
N ALA A 149 -4.38 7.65 0.01
CA ALA A 149 -3.98 7.20 1.32
C ALA A 149 -3.70 5.69 1.29
N MET A 150 -2.82 5.27 2.18
CA MET A 150 -2.62 3.86 2.49
C MET A 150 -2.57 3.71 4.00
N GLN A 151 -3.30 2.73 4.53
CA GLN A 151 -3.21 2.32 5.92
C GLN A 151 -2.71 0.88 5.95
N PHE A 152 -1.77 0.61 6.84
CA PHE A 152 -1.27 -0.73 7.09
C PHE A 152 -1.20 -0.98 8.59
N ARG A 153 -1.65 -2.15 9.01
CA ARG A 153 -1.64 -2.61 10.40
C ARG A 153 -1.31 -4.09 10.43
N ILE A 154 -0.34 -4.47 11.25
CA ILE A 154 -0.09 -5.88 11.56
C ILE A 154 0.18 -6.06 13.06
N LYS A 155 -0.49 -7.05 13.64
CA LYS A 155 -0.13 -7.62 14.94
C LYS A 155 0.24 -9.08 14.72
N ALA A 156 1.48 -9.43 15.03
CA ALA A 156 1.96 -10.81 14.90
C ALA A 156 2.87 -11.21 16.07
N ARG A 157 3.03 -12.52 16.22
CA ARG A 157 3.96 -13.12 17.19
C ARG A 157 4.80 -14.18 16.48
N ALA A 158 6.12 -14.08 16.60
CA ALA A 158 7.08 -15.06 16.09
C ALA A 158 7.75 -15.80 17.26
N LEU A 159 7.90 -17.12 17.09
CA LEU A 159 8.55 -18.04 18.04
C LEU A 159 8.04 -17.90 19.49
N GLY A 160 6.77 -17.55 19.67
CA GLY A 160 6.13 -17.37 20.98
C GLY A 160 6.55 -16.12 21.76
N MET A 161 7.70 -15.52 21.45
CA MET A 161 8.31 -14.45 22.26
C MET A 161 8.34 -13.09 21.57
N MET A 162 8.64 -13.06 20.27
CA MET A 162 8.79 -11.81 19.52
C MET A 162 7.43 -11.27 19.13
N LYS A 163 7.11 -10.05 19.55
CA LYS A 163 5.88 -9.35 19.16
C LYS A 163 6.20 -8.36 18.05
N VAL A 164 5.40 -8.40 17.00
CA VAL A 164 5.36 -7.39 15.95
C VAL A 164 4.05 -6.65 16.13
N ASP A 165 4.14 -5.34 16.32
CA ASP A 165 3.00 -4.45 16.44
C ASP A 165 3.33 -3.21 15.62
N GLU A 166 2.96 -3.24 14.34
CA GLU A 166 3.30 -2.19 13.39
C GLU A 166 2.05 -1.53 12.84
N LYS A 167 2.11 -0.22 12.70
CA LYS A 167 1.07 0.61 12.08
C LYS A 167 1.73 1.67 11.22
N VAL A 168 1.36 1.70 9.95
CA VAL A 168 1.83 2.69 8.98
C VAL A 168 0.64 3.41 8.38
N SER A 169 0.79 4.70 8.15
CA SER A 169 -0.20 5.51 7.44
C SER A 169 0.52 6.43 6.47
N LEU A 170 0.18 6.33 5.19
CA LEU A 170 0.71 7.15 4.12
C LEU A 170 -0.40 8.05 3.58
N GLN A 171 -0.03 9.27 3.21
CA GLN A 171 -0.92 10.24 2.60
C GLN A 171 -0.21 10.80 1.37
N TYR A 172 -0.88 10.77 0.24
CA TYR A 172 -0.37 11.32 -1.01
C TYR A 172 -1.15 12.57 -1.37
N ARG A 173 -0.43 13.61 -1.79
CA ARG A 173 -0.94 14.95 -2.06
C ARG A 173 -0.08 15.63 -3.13
N ASP A 174 -0.57 16.77 -3.60
CA ASP A 174 0.16 17.67 -4.50
C ASP A 174 0.65 16.99 -5.79
N TYR A 175 -0.21 16.13 -6.35
CA TYR A 175 0.04 15.47 -7.62
C TYR A 175 0.19 16.51 -8.74
N GLN A 176 1.28 16.37 -9.49
CA GLN A 176 1.57 17.20 -10.64
C GLN A 176 1.78 16.30 -11.86
N PHE A 177 1.10 16.63 -12.96
CA PHE A 177 1.41 16.02 -14.24
C PHE A 177 2.77 16.56 -14.71
N VAL A 178 3.71 15.65 -14.95
CA VAL A 178 5.10 15.99 -15.31
C VAL A 178 5.46 15.66 -16.77
N GLY A 179 4.50 15.23 -17.58
CA GLY A 179 4.64 15.15 -19.04
C GLY A 179 4.67 13.74 -19.65
N GLY A 180 4.39 13.75 -20.96
CA GLY A 180 4.23 12.66 -21.93
C GLY A 180 3.29 13.22 -23.02
N ALA A 181 3.74 13.36 -24.26
CA ALA A 181 2.88 13.86 -25.34
C ALA A 181 1.77 12.84 -25.63
N ASP A 182 0.54 13.33 -25.82
CA ASP A 182 -0.56 12.55 -26.39
C ASP A 182 -0.24 12.09 -27.82
#